data_AF-A0AAW1WD19-F1
#
_entry.id   AF-A0AAW1WD19-F1
#
_cell.length_a   1.000
_cell.length_b   1.000
_cell.length_c   1.000
_cell.angle_alpha   90.00
_cell.angle_beta   90.00
_cell.angle_gamma   90.00
#
_symmetry.space_group_name_H-M   'P 1'
#
loop_
_entity.id
_entity.type
_entity.pdbx_description
1 polymer ?
#
loop_
_entity_poly.entity_id
_entity_poly.type
_entity_poly.pdbx_seq_one_letter_code
_entity_poly.pdbx_strand_id
1 'polypeptide(L)'
;MSASRGEPRGWQWFKDPRLDCLSFWGIFPSNTTPPLVEADTETDEHNYLLWRIVNDVAEGSAEIPKGEAIPLEYNLVAQNAISFDKGCYVGQELVACMHHRGVIRKRLLPLKFSKDNGEDNQNSCKSFKFFIWSGYPNPCLYVLQKESRMLLLAPK
;
A
#
# COMPACT_ATOMS: atom_id res chain seq x y z
N MET A 1 17.08 15.16 0.04
CA MET A 1 16.50 16.48 0.38
C MET A 1 16.30 17.26 -0.92
N SER A 2 15.06 17.56 -1.30
CA SER A 2 14.75 18.61 -2.28
C SER A 2 13.27 18.97 -2.12
N ALA A 3 12.99 19.87 -1.18
CA ALA A 3 11.68 20.49 -1.04
C ALA A 3 11.75 21.84 -1.76
N SER A 4 10.93 22.05 -2.77
CA SER A 4 10.68 23.39 -3.34
C SER A 4 9.88 24.18 -2.30
N ARG A 5 10.55 25.07 -1.57
CA ARG A 5 9.91 25.89 -0.53
C ARG A 5 9.36 27.17 -1.15
N GLY A 6 8.05 27.37 -1.08
CA GLY A 6 7.46 28.71 -1.12
C GLY A 6 7.34 29.23 0.33
N GLU A 7 7.97 30.38 0.63
CA GLU A 7 7.82 31.20 1.86
C GLU A 7 8.00 30.56 3.27
N PRO A 8 8.35 31.35 4.31
CA PRO A 8 8.63 30.84 5.66
C PRO A 8 7.41 30.24 6.40
N ARG A 9 6.20 30.43 5.86
CA ARG A 9 4.93 29.82 6.31
C ARG A 9 4.16 29.18 5.15
N GLY A 10 4.84 28.88 4.04
CA GLY A 10 4.17 28.43 2.83
C GLY A 10 4.12 26.90 2.71
N TRP A 11 3.51 26.50 1.60
CA TRP A 11 3.31 25.11 1.24
C TRP A 11 4.63 24.40 0.97
N GLN A 12 4.65 23.09 1.21
CA GLN A 12 5.84 22.27 1.00
C GLN A 12 5.46 20.95 0.34
N TRP A 13 6.14 20.65 -0.77
CA TRP A 13 6.13 19.33 -1.39
C TRP A 13 7.30 18.49 -0.89
N PHE A 14 7.03 17.22 -0.63
CA PHE A 14 7.99 16.23 -0.17
C PHE A 14 7.89 15.00 -1.07
N LYS A 15 9.02 14.38 -1.39
CA LYS A 15 9.00 13.07 -2.07
C LYS A 15 8.31 12.05 -1.15
N ASP A 16 7.47 11.19 -1.71
CA ASP A 16 6.86 10.10 -0.94
C ASP A 16 7.98 9.15 -0.44
N PRO A 17 8.07 8.88 0.88
CA PRO A 17 9.13 8.05 1.42
C PRO A 17 8.92 6.55 1.18
N ARG A 18 7.70 6.13 0.84
CA ARG A 18 7.34 4.72 0.70
C ARG A 18 7.93 4.14 -0.57
N LEU A 19 7.59 4.72 -1.71
CA LEU A 19 8.03 4.28 -3.03
C LEU A 19 8.22 5.49 -3.95
N ASP A 20 9.24 5.41 -4.80
CA ASP A 20 9.52 6.45 -5.79
C ASP A 20 8.38 6.65 -6.80
N CYS A 21 7.59 5.61 -7.08
CA CYS A 21 6.43 5.66 -7.99
C CYS A 21 5.22 6.42 -7.43
N LEU A 22 5.17 6.69 -6.12
CA LEU A 22 4.09 7.47 -5.50
C LEU A 22 4.30 8.99 -5.61
N SER A 23 5.39 9.43 -6.25
CA SER A 23 5.67 10.83 -6.53
C SER A 23 5.87 11.67 -5.26
N PHE A 24 4.99 12.64 -5.00
CA PHE A 24 5.15 13.65 -3.95
C PHE A 24 3.88 13.78 -3.11
N TRP A 25 4.05 14.16 -1.84
CA TRP A 25 2.98 14.58 -0.95
C TRP A 25 3.19 16.04 -0.55
N GLY A 26 2.10 16.77 -0.38
CA GLY A 26 2.13 18.20 -0.09
C GLY A 26 1.44 18.54 1.22
N ILE A 27 1.98 19.51 1.95
CA ILE A 27 1.36 20.08 3.15
C ILE A 27 0.97 21.53 2.84
N PHE A 28 -0.31 21.84 2.99
CA PHE A 28 -0.91 23.14 2.66
C PHE A 28 -1.74 23.68 3.83
N PRO A 29 -1.76 25.00 4.04
CA PRO A 29 -2.75 25.64 4.90
C PRO A 29 -4.17 25.37 4.37
N SER A 30 -5.12 25.05 5.27
CA SER A 30 -6.50 24.70 4.90
C SER A 30 -7.27 25.82 4.17
N ASN A 31 -6.79 27.06 4.26
CA ASN A 31 -7.39 28.25 3.64
C ASN A 31 -6.78 28.60 2.27
N THR A 32 -5.85 27.79 1.75
CA THR A 32 -5.11 28.09 0.51
C THR A 32 -5.30 26.97 -0.49
N THR A 33 -5.52 27.31 -1.76
CA THR A 33 -5.50 26.32 -2.84
C THR A 33 -4.06 25.87 -3.08
N PRO A 34 -3.77 24.56 -3.08
CA PRO A 34 -2.43 24.07 -3.36
C PRO A 34 -2.01 24.48 -4.79
N PRO A 35 -0.79 24.97 -5.00
CA PRO A 35 -0.27 25.20 -6.35
C PRO A 35 -0.19 23.86 -7.08
N LEU A 36 -0.98 23.73 -8.15
CA LEU A 36 -1.00 22.56 -9.00
C LEU A 36 0.33 22.46 -9.75
N VAL A 37 0.93 21.26 -9.77
CA VAL A 37 2.17 20.99 -10.51
C VAL A 37 1.78 20.53 -11.92
N GLU A 38 1.86 21.45 -12.88
CA GLU A 38 1.86 21.32 -14.35
C GLU A 38 0.72 20.55 -15.07
N ALA A 39 0.00 19.65 -14.39
CA ALA A 39 -1.22 19.04 -14.88
C ALA A 39 -2.39 19.63 -14.10
N ASP A 40 -3.04 20.67 -14.64
CA ASP A 40 -4.22 21.37 -14.08
C ASP A 40 -5.49 20.48 -13.98
N THR A 41 -5.33 19.19 -13.72
CA THR A 41 -6.41 18.22 -13.63
C THR A 41 -6.40 17.61 -12.24
N GLU A 42 -7.28 18.12 -11.40
CA GLU A 42 -7.70 17.42 -10.19
C GLU A 42 -8.23 16.05 -10.60
N THR A 43 -7.70 14.99 -9.98
CA THR A 43 -8.20 13.64 -10.17
C THR A 43 -9.01 13.21 -8.96
N ASP A 44 -10.00 12.38 -9.23
CA ASP A 44 -10.77 11.72 -8.20
C ASP A 44 -9.90 10.82 -7.30
N GLU A 45 -10.24 10.77 -6.00
CA GLU A 45 -9.53 10.01 -4.97
C GLU A 45 -9.45 8.51 -5.30
N HIS A 46 -10.44 7.96 -6.02
CA HIS A 46 -10.46 6.57 -6.43
C HIS A 46 -9.29 6.22 -7.36
N ASN A 47 -8.85 7.15 -8.21
CA ASN A 47 -7.69 6.91 -9.07
C ASN A 47 -6.40 6.81 -8.24
N TYR A 48 -6.26 7.62 -7.19
CA TYR A 48 -5.14 7.51 -6.26
C TYR A 48 -5.18 6.19 -5.49
N LEU A 49 -6.36 5.77 -5.02
CA LEU A 49 -6.54 4.47 -4.37
C LEU A 49 -6.12 3.32 -5.30
N LEU A 50 -6.61 3.29 -6.54
CA LEU A 50 -6.23 2.26 -7.52
C LEU A 50 -4.72 2.27 -7.81
N TRP A 51 -4.12 3.45 -7.94
CA TRP A 51 -2.68 3.61 -8.12
C TRP A 51 -1.89 3.00 -6.95
N ARG A 52 -2.30 3.26 -5.71
CA ARG A 52 -1.67 2.66 -4.51
C ARG A 52 -1.79 1.14 -4.51
N ILE A 53 -2.97 0.61 -4.83
CA ILE A 53 -3.22 -0.83 -4.80
C ILE A 53 -2.36 -1.56 -5.83
N VAL A 54 -2.27 -1.04 -7.05
CA VAL A 54 -1.40 -1.62 -8.10
C VAL A 54 0.07 -1.62 -7.71
N ASN A 55 0.49 -0.72 -6.81
CA ASN A 55 1.87 -0.61 -6.32
C ASN A 55 2.11 -1.29 -4.96
N ASP A 56 1.22 -2.19 -4.51
CA ASP A 56 1.34 -2.93 -3.23
C ASP A 56 1.34 -2.02 -1.98
N VAL A 57 0.73 -0.84 -2.04
CA VAL A 57 0.77 0.16 -0.97
C VAL A 57 -0.50 0.15 -0.12
N ALA A 58 -0.44 -0.58 0.99
CA ALA A 58 -1.47 -0.51 2.01
C ALA A 58 -1.44 0.82 2.79
N GLU A 59 -2.61 1.43 3.02
CA GLU A 59 -2.75 2.66 3.81
C GLU A 59 -3.95 2.63 4.77
N GLY A 60 -3.74 3.18 5.97
CA GLY A 60 -4.82 3.38 6.94
C GLY A 60 -5.28 2.11 7.67
N SER A 61 -6.21 2.28 8.60
CA SER A 61 -6.68 1.19 9.47
C SER A 61 -7.66 0.25 8.80
N ALA A 62 -8.24 0.64 7.65
CA ALA A 62 -9.11 -0.23 6.87
C ALA A 62 -8.32 -1.35 6.19
N GLU A 63 -7.11 -1.03 5.73
CA GLU A 63 -6.22 -1.96 5.03
C GLU A 63 -5.24 -2.64 6.01
N ILE A 64 -4.79 -1.94 7.05
CA ILE A 64 -3.83 -2.43 8.04
C ILE A 64 -4.53 -2.55 9.42
N PRO A 65 -5.02 -3.74 9.82
CA PRO A 65 -5.73 -3.95 11.08
C PRO A 65 -4.80 -3.76 12.28
N LYS A 66 -5.20 -2.89 13.21
CA LYS A 66 -4.44 -2.60 14.43
C LYS A 66 -4.35 -3.84 15.32
N GLY A 67 -3.17 -4.11 15.88
CA GLY A 67 -2.93 -5.21 16.82
C GLY A 67 -2.78 -6.60 16.19
N GLU A 68 -3.24 -6.82 14.97
CA GLU A 68 -3.08 -8.09 14.24
C GLU A 68 -2.04 -8.02 13.11
N ALA A 69 -1.84 -6.85 12.51
CA ALA A 69 -0.96 -6.71 11.36
C ALA A 69 0.52 -6.89 11.72
N ILE A 70 1.19 -7.83 11.05
CA ILE A 70 2.64 -8.00 11.13
C ILE A 70 3.28 -7.16 10.02
N PRO A 71 4.21 -6.23 10.33
CA PRO A 71 4.75 -5.29 9.34
C PRO A 71 5.32 -5.94 8.06
N LEU A 72 5.99 -7.09 8.20
CA LEU A 72 6.57 -7.83 7.08
C LEU A 72 5.52 -8.42 6.12
N GLU A 73 4.31 -8.70 6.62
CA GLU A 73 3.22 -9.24 5.80
C GLU A 73 2.59 -8.15 4.90
N TYR A 74 2.75 -6.87 5.26
CA TYR A 74 2.20 -5.72 4.51
C TYR A 74 3.25 -4.99 3.66
N ASN A 75 4.36 -5.67 3.33
CA ASN A 75 5.46 -5.13 2.53
C ASN A 75 6.09 -3.84 3.09
N LEU A 76 5.96 -3.56 4.39
CA LEU A 76 6.44 -2.31 5.00
C LEU A 76 7.97 -2.17 4.98
N VAL A 77 8.72 -3.26 4.84
CA VAL A 77 10.17 -3.20 4.59
C VAL A 77 10.46 -2.63 3.20
N ALA A 78 9.71 -3.03 2.17
CA ALA A 78 9.88 -2.53 0.81
C ALA A 78 9.47 -1.05 0.68
N GLN A 79 8.59 -0.59 1.56
CA GLN A 79 8.14 0.80 1.66
C GLN A 79 9.01 1.66 2.62
N ASN A 80 10.25 1.25 2.89
CA ASN A 80 11.19 1.97 3.76
C ASN A 80 10.69 2.27 5.19
N ALA A 81 9.68 1.56 5.71
CA ALA A 81 9.09 1.86 7.02
C ALA A 81 9.86 1.20 8.19
N ILE A 82 10.71 0.21 7.90
CA ILE A 82 11.50 -0.52 8.90
C ILE A 82 12.97 -0.43 8.53
N SER A 83 13.79 -0.08 9.50
CA SER A 83 15.25 -0.16 9.41
C SER A 83 15.74 -1.22 10.39
N PHE A 84 16.65 -2.07 9.95
CA PHE A 84 17.28 -3.11 10.76
C PHE A 84 18.57 -2.62 11.45
N ASP A 85 19.11 -1.48 11.01
CA ASP A 85 20.37 -0.92 11.51
C ASP A 85 20.16 0.18 12.57
N LYS A 86 18.91 0.53 12.88
CA LYS A 86 18.57 1.50 13.93
C LYS A 86 18.55 0.85 15.32
N GLY A 87 18.56 1.69 16.35
CA GLY A 87 18.45 1.27 17.75
C GLY A 87 17.12 0.58 18.11
N CYS A 88 17.01 0.16 19.37
CA CYS A 88 15.87 -0.61 19.88
C CYS A 88 14.53 0.12 19.73
N TYR A 89 13.52 -0.56 19.19
CA TYR A 89 12.13 -0.08 19.14
C TYR A 89 11.13 -1.17 19.54
N VAL A 90 9.92 -0.77 19.94
CA VAL A 90 8.89 -1.71 20.42
C VAL A 90 8.51 -2.72 19.33
N GLY A 91 8.57 -4.01 19.66
CA GLY A 91 8.23 -5.11 18.75
C GLY A 91 9.31 -5.48 17.75
N GLN A 92 10.53 -4.93 17.89
CA GLN A 92 11.65 -5.23 17.00
C GLN A 92 12.05 -6.70 17.02
N GLU A 93 11.99 -7.38 18.16
CA GLU A 93 12.43 -8.78 18.29
C GLU A 93 11.66 -9.69 17.35
N LEU A 94 10.33 -9.52 17.28
CA LEU A 94 9.48 -10.31 16.39
C LEU A 94 9.80 -10.02 14.92
N VAL A 95 9.91 -8.73 14.55
CA VAL A 95 10.19 -8.30 13.18
C VAL A 95 11.57 -8.77 12.72
N ALA A 96 12.60 -8.59 13.55
CA ALA A 96 13.97 -9.04 13.25
C ALA A 96 14.03 -10.57 13.14
N CYS A 97 13.40 -11.30 14.06
CA CYS A 97 13.35 -12.76 14.03
C CYS A 97 12.70 -13.28 12.74
N MET A 98 11.59 -12.68 12.31
CA MET A 98 10.94 -13.05 11.04
C MET A 98 11.79 -12.69 9.82
N HIS A 99 12.44 -11.51 9.83
CA HIS A 99 13.33 -11.08 8.74
C HIS A 99 14.52 -12.02 8.58
N HIS A 100 15.24 -12.32 9.67
CA HIS A 100 16.43 -13.19 9.62
C HIS A 100 16.11 -14.66 9.34
N ARG A 101 14.94 -15.15 9.77
CA ARG A 101 14.49 -16.50 9.42
C ARG A 101 14.12 -16.62 7.94
N GLY A 102 13.88 -15.52 7.24
CA GLY A 102 13.57 -15.49 5.80
C GLY A 102 12.21 -16.08 5.41
N VAL A 103 11.37 -16.45 6.38
CA VAL A 103 10.08 -17.11 6.13
C VAL A 103 8.94 -16.14 6.38
N ILE A 104 8.50 -15.46 5.32
CA ILE A 104 7.26 -14.66 5.31
C ILE A 104 6.18 -15.51 4.63
N ARG A 105 5.28 -16.08 5.42
CA ARG A 105 4.25 -17.02 4.91
C ARG A 105 3.05 -16.32 4.30
N LYS A 106 2.79 -15.08 4.69
CA LYS A 106 1.68 -14.23 4.24
C LYS A 106 2.24 -12.91 3.73
N ARG A 107 1.81 -12.48 2.56
CA ARG A 107 2.14 -11.16 2.01
C ARG A 107 0.91 -10.54 1.38
N LEU A 108 0.79 -9.23 1.52
CA LEU A 108 -0.16 -8.39 0.83
C LEU A 108 0.16 -8.40 -0.67
N LEU A 109 -0.82 -8.77 -1.48
CA LEU A 109 -0.71 -8.86 -2.94
C LEU A 109 -1.99 -8.31 -3.59
N PRO A 110 -1.88 -7.42 -4.58
CA PRO A 110 -3.01 -6.91 -5.33
C PRO A 110 -3.46 -7.96 -6.34
N LEU A 111 -4.77 -8.12 -6.45
CA LEU A 111 -5.38 -9.02 -7.41
C LEU A 111 -6.28 -8.25 -8.37
N LYS A 112 -6.22 -8.66 -9.63
CA LYS A 112 -7.16 -8.26 -10.67
C LYS A 112 -7.99 -9.47 -11.07
N PHE A 113 -9.31 -9.38 -10.93
CA PHE A 113 -10.20 -10.41 -11.43
C PHE A 113 -10.47 -10.20 -12.91
N SER A 114 -10.30 -11.24 -13.70
CA SER A 114 -10.84 -11.27 -15.06
C SER A 114 -12.33 -11.59 -14.97
N LYS A 115 -13.17 -10.75 -15.56
CA LYS A 115 -14.61 -11.03 -15.68
C LYS A 115 -14.79 -11.99 -16.86
N ASP A 116 -14.71 -13.29 -16.60
CA ASP A 116 -15.30 -14.26 -17.53
C ASP A 116 -16.81 -14.28 -17.24
N ASN A 117 -17.62 -14.21 -18.30
CA ASN A 117 -19.08 -14.20 -18.23
C ASN A 117 -19.64 -15.57 -17.78
N GLY A 118 -19.35 -15.98 -16.54
CA GLY A 118 -19.80 -17.23 -15.95
C GLY A 118 -19.95 -17.07 -14.44
N GLU A 119 -21.21 -17.11 -14.00
CA GLU A 119 -21.73 -17.20 -12.62
C GLU A 119 -20.74 -17.03 -11.46
N ASP A 120 -20.96 -15.94 -10.70
CA ASP A 120 -20.29 -15.54 -9.47
C ASP A 120 -20.21 -16.68 -8.42
N ASN A 121 -19.18 -17.52 -8.53
CA ASN A 121 -18.79 -18.42 -7.44
C ASN A 121 -17.79 -17.72 -6.52
N GLN A 122 -18.30 -16.79 -5.71
CA GLN A 122 -17.60 -16.19 -4.54
C GLN A 122 -17.11 -17.24 -3.52
N ASN A 123 -17.39 -18.53 -3.74
CA ASN A 123 -17.17 -19.62 -2.82
C ASN A 123 -15.85 -20.40 -3.00
N SER A 124 -15.09 -20.18 -4.09
CA SER A 124 -13.78 -20.85 -4.30
C SER A 124 -12.69 -20.27 -3.38
N CYS A 125 -12.81 -18.99 -3.03
CA CYS A 125 -11.88 -18.24 -2.19
C CYS A 125 -12.22 -18.35 -0.69
N LYS A 126 -12.60 -19.52 -0.18
CA LYS A 126 -12.93 -19.67 1.26
C LYS A 126 -11.73 -20.03 2.15
N SER A 127 -10.56 -20.29 1.57
CA SER A 127 -9.37 -20.74 2.32
C SER A 127 -8.29 -19.66 2.54
N PHE A 128 -8.42 -18.49 1.93
CA PHE A 128 -7.51 -17.37 2.22
C PHE A 128 -8.18 -16.39 3.19
N LYS A 129 -7.39 -15.73 4.04
CA LYS A 129 -7.87 -14.59 4.81
C LYS A 129 -7.89 -13.41 3.82
N PHE A 130 -9.01 -13.23 3.13
CA PHE A 130 -9.24 -12.10 2.25
C PHE A 130 -9.56 -10.86 3.09
N PHE A 131 -8.81 -9.78 2.89
CA PHE A 131 -9.32 -8.45 3.21
C PHE A 131 -9.96 -7.93 1.91
N ILE A 132 -11.27 -8.15 1.80
CA ILE A 132 -12.05 -7.66 0.66
C ILE A 132 -12.39 -6.21 0.95
N TRP A 133 -11.89 -5.28 0.13
CA TRP A 133 -12.51 -3.96 0.03
C TRP A 133 -13.43 -3.95 -1.20
N SER A 134 -14.73 -3.96 -0.96
CA SER A 134 -15.76 -3.87 -2.00
C SER A 134 -16.10 -2.40 -2.26
N GLY A 135 -15.32 -1.74 -3.10
CA GLY A 135 -15.70 -0.48 -3.73
C GLY A 135 -15.66 -0.60 -5.25
N TYR A 136 -16.77 -0.23 -5.90
CA TYR A 136 -17.04 -0.17 -7.34
C TYR A 136 -15.87 0.30 -8.26
N PRO A 137 -15.82 -0.03 -9.58
CA PRO A 137 -16.51 -1.08 -10.34
C PRO A 137 -15.62 -2.33 -10.60
N ASN A 138 -14.37 -2.33 -10.13
CA ASN A 138 -13.48 -3.49 -10.15
C ASN A 138 -12.82 -3.63 -8.78
N PRO A 139 -13.20 -4.62 -7.94
CA PRO A 139 -12.59 -4.77 -6.64
C PRO A 139 -11.13 -5.23 -6.80
N CYS A 140 -10.19 -4.38 -6.40
CA CYS A 140 -8.81 -4.83 -6.19
C CYS A 140 -8.76 -5.46 -4.79
N LEU A 141 -8.69 -6.78 -4.73
CA LEU A 141 -8.56 -7.49 -3.46
C LEU A 141 -7.10 -7.59 -3.06
N TYR A 142 -6.87 -7.46 -1.76
CA TYR A 142 -5.62 -7.88 -1.15
C TYR A 142 -5.78 -9.28 -0.56
N VAL A 143 -4.85 -10.16 -0.89
CA VAL A 143 -4.79 -11.51 -0.29
C VAL A 143 -3.52 -11.66 0.50
N LEU A 144 -3.66 -12.08 1.76
CA LEU A 144 -2.58 -12.63 2.55
C LEU A 144 -2.49 -14.13 2.23
N GLN A 145 -1.53 -14.53 1.40
CA GLN A 145 -1.36 -15.93 1.00
C GLN A 145 -1.23 -16.84 2.24
N LYS A 146 -1.95 -17.96 2.30
CA LYS A 146 -1.58 -19.09 3.18
C LYS A 146 -1.24 -20.28 2.29
N GLU A 147 0.05 -20.61 2.23
CA GLU A 147 0.67 -21.89 1.82
C GLU A 147 0.36 -22.53 0.46
N SER A 148 -0.59 -22.05 -0.33
CA SER A 148 -0.91 -22.65 -1.63
C SER A 148 -0.29 -21.88 -2.79
N ARG A 149 0.39 -22.60 -3.69
CA ARG A 149 0.96 -22.10 -4.96
C ARG A 149 -0.08 -21.30 -5.76
N MET A 150 -0.11 -19.98 -5.56
CA MET A 150 -0.84 -19.08 -6.44
C MET A 150 0.13 -18.70 -7.55
N LEU A 151 -0.09 -19.23 -8.75
CA LEU A 151 0.64 -18.85 -9.95
C LEU A 151 0.33 -17.37 -10.22
N LEU A 152 1.24 -16.50 -9.81
CA LEU A 152 1.21 -15.08 -10.16
C LEU A 152 1.39 -14.99 -11.68
N LEU A 153 0.34 -14.59 -12.39
CA LEU A 153 0.48 -14.03 -13.72
C LEU A 153 1.06 -12.64 -13.56
N ALA A 154 2.40 -12.55 -13.50
CA ALA A 154 3.07 -11.28 -13.73
C ALA A 154 2.71 -10.80 -15.15
N PRO A 155 2.36 -9.52 -15.35
CA PRO A 155 2.31 -8.97 -16.70
C PRO A 155 3.73 -9.09 -17.30
N LYS A 156 3.80 -9.61 -18.53
CA LYS A 156 5.03 -9.70 -19.32
C LYS A 156 5.62 -8.33 -19.61
#